data_AF-A0A923G0A4-F1
#
_entry.id   AF-A0A923G0A4-F1
#
_cell.length_a   1.000
_cell.length_b   1.000
_cell.length_c   1.000
_cell.angle_alpha   90.00
_cell.angle_beta   90.00
_cell.angle_gamma   90.00
#
_symmetry.space_group_name_H-M   'P 1'
#
loop_
_entity.id
_entity.type
_entity.pdbx_description
1 polymer ?
#
loop_
_entity_poly.entity_id
_entity_poly.type
_entity_poly.pdbx_seq_one_letter_code
_entity_poly.pdbx_strand_id
1 'polypeptide(L)'
;MSTSPRNPFLRGFQDLSFERVVQISYADDCPPCYRSLHPALHDLPDDGINFQPCLFDDDFAVITDGKSVPEFVRMPFPADGTVSQVLYQVTGLHHGRRQHVSDLPNEEAAQHLIEQLSFTNGHYSRSWEISSAHLPADEFEFLQMCAWCRSPSSFFECFVLTSNNAVGCKLYSTPWLRNIAASGSYCRIEEVTARLRADHVPPVLLRLLLMAGEADTRLLIFDPDARPLPELPLFTED
;
A
#
# COMPACT_ATOMS: atom_id res chain seq x y z
N MET A 1 -22.53 -10.82 6.77
CA MET A 1 -21.38 -9.89 6.87
C MET A 1 -20.81 -9.74 5.48
N SER A 2 -21.19 -8.69 4.74
CA SER A 2 -20.66 -8.48 3.39
C SER A 2 -19.23 -7.97 3.49
N THR A 3 -18.25 -8.86 3.32
CA THR A 3 -16.90 -8.44 2.97
C THR A 3 -17.01 -7.68 1.66
N SER A 4 -16.85 -6.35 1.69
CA SER A 4 -16.67 -5.58 0.46
C SER A 4 -15.58 -6.29 -0.35
N PRO A 5 -15.84 -6.68 -1.60
CA PRO A 5 -14.88 -7.44 -2.37
C PRO A 5 -13.61 -6.61 -2.46
N ARG A 6 -12.50 -7.24 -2.08
CA ARG A 6 -11.19 -6.61 -2.01
C ARG A 6 -10.78 -6.20 -3.42
N ASN A 7 -10.41 -4.94 -3.62
CA ASN A 7 -9.95 -4.45 -4.91
C ASN A 7 -8.69 -5.24 -5.33
N PRO A 8 -8.74 -6.06 -6.41
CA PRO A 8 -7.66 -6.98 -6.76
C PRO A 8 -6.46 -6.29 -7.41
N PHE A 9 -6.66 -5.07 -7.91
CA PHE A 9 -5.60 -4.27 -8.51
C PHE A 9 -4.64 -3.67 -7.47
N LEU A 10 -5.05 -3.65 -6.20
CA LEU A 10 -4.20 -3.27 -5.08
C LEU A 10 -3.16 -4.35 -4.78
N ARG A 11 -1.91 -4.10 -5.15
CA ARG A 11 -0.74 -4.95 -4.84
C ARG A 11 0.35 -4.12 -4.16
N GLY A 12 1.27 -4.84 -3.51
CA GLY A 12 2.34 -4.25 -2.70
C GLY A 12 1.87 -3.83 -1.31
N PHE A 13 2.79 -3.28 -0.55
CA PHE A 13 2.50 -2.66 0.73
C PHE A 13 1.88 -1.27 0.50
N GLN A 14 0.82 -0.98 1.23
CA GLN A 14 0.20 0.34 1.30
C GLN A 14 0.49 0.94 2.66
N ASP A 15 0.33 2.26 2.80
CA ASP A 15 0.41 2.94 4.10
C ASP A 15 1.69 2.54 4.87
N LEU A 16 2.82 2.63 4.15
CA LEU A 16 4.13 2.33 4.69
C LEU A 16 4.48 3.40 5.73
N SER A 17 4.96 2.96 6.88
CA SER A 17 5.46 3.82 7.95
C SER A 17 6.62 3.13 8.64
N PHE A 18 7.50 3.89 9.28
CA PHE A 18 8.53 3.32 10.14
C PHE A 18 8.38 3.79 11.57
N GLU A 19 8.94 3.01 12.50
CA GLU A 19 9.03 3.34 13.91
C GLU A 19 10.46 3.09 14.40
N ARG A 20 10.95 3.96 15.28
CA ARG A 20 12.23 3.80 15.96
C ARG A 20 12.06 2.89 17.17
N VAL A 21 12.76 1.76 17.17
CA VAL A 21 12.70 0.73 18.21
C VAL A 21 14.09 0.37 18.72
N VAL A 22 14.15 -0.20 19.92
CA VAL A 22 15.37 -0.81 20.45
C VAL A 22 15.26 -2.32 20.40
N GLN A 23 16.32 -2.98 19.95
CA GLN A 23 16.51 -4.41 20.09
C GLN A 23 17.18 -4.69 21.43
N ILE A 24 16.57 -5.53 22.26
CA ILE A 24 17.00 -5.79 23.63
C ILE A 24 17.40 -7.26 23.77
N SER A 25 18.61 -7.48 24.27
CA SER A 25 19.03 -8.79 24.78
C SER A 25 18.72 -8.85 26.27
N TYR A 26 18.02 -9.89 26.69
CA TYR A 26 17.57 -10.12 28.07
C TYR A 26 17.65 -11.61 28.36
N ALA A 27 18.10 -11.98 29.57
CA ALA A 27 18.36 -13.36 29.98
C ALA A 27 19.27 -14.16 29.02
N ASP A 28 19.97 -15.15 29.56
CA ASP A 28 20.79 -16.01 28.72
C ASP A 28 19.90 -16.88 27.82
N ASP A 29 20.30 -17.05 26.55
CA ASP A 29 19.64 -17.89 25.53
C ASP A 29 18.21 -17.52 25.10
N CYS A 30 17.71 -16.33 25.47
CA CYS A 30 16.42 -15.84 24.96
C CYS A 30 16.57 -15.08 23.64
N PRO A 31 15.65 -15.24 22.66
CA PRO A 31 15.63 -14.39 21.47
C PRO A 31 15.46 -12.92 21.87
N PRO A 32 16.14 -11.99 21.16
CA PRO A 32 16.01 -10.58 21.46
C PRO A 32 14.56 -10.12 21.26
N CYS A 33 14.12 -9.19 22.10
CA CYS A 33 12.83 -8.52 21.94
C CYS A 33 13.02 -7.12 21.37
N TYR A 34 11.92 -6.54 20.89
CA TYR A 34 11.89 -5.22 20.26
C TYR A 34 10.87 -4.37 20.98
N ARG A 35 11.26 -3.15 21.37
CA ARG A 35 10.39 -2.21 22.08
C ARG A 35 10.58 -0.80 21.58
N SER A 36 9.50 -0.03 21.58
CA SER A 36 9.57 1.41 21.35
C SER A 36 10.26 2.08 22.54
N LEU A 37 10.96 3.18 22.29
CA LEU A 37 11.49 3.98 23.40
C LEU A 37 10.33 4.68 24.11
N HIS A 38 10.45 4.83 25.43
CA HIS A 38 9.50 5.67 26.16
C HIS A 38 9.52 7.10 25.58
N PRO A 39 8.36 7.77 25.37
CA PRO A 39 8.29 9.07 24.69
C PRO A 39 9.21 10.17 25.24
N ALA A 40 9.47 10.16 26.55
CA ALA A 40 10.38 11.09 27.20
C ALA A 40 11.86 10.94 26.77
N LEU A 41 12.22 9.85 26.10
CA LEU A 41 13.57 9.54 25.64
C LEU A 41 13.71 9.63 24.11
N HIS A 42 12.67 10.05 23.38
CA HIS A 42 12.69 10.09 21.91
C HIS A 42 13.80 10.98 21.34
N ASP A 43 14.15 12.06 22.05
CA ASP A 43 15.20 13.00 21.63
C ASP A 43 16.64 12.48 21.86
N LEU A 44 16.80 11.34 22.53
CA LEU A 44 18.13 10.75 22.72
C LEU A 44 18.67 10.26 21.37
N PRO A 45 19.93 10.57 21.02
CA PRO A 45 20.56 10.05 19.80
C PRO A 45 20.83 8.55 19.90
N ASP A 46 20.84 7.84 18.76
CA ASP A 46 21.04 6.38 18.68
C ASP A 46 22.34 5.93 19.39
N ASP A 47 23.43 6.67 19.22
CA ASP A 47 24.73 6.40 19.88
C ASP A 47 24.68 6.50 21.42
N GLY A 48 23.75 7.30 21.94
CA GLY A 48 23.52 7.43 23.39
C GLY A 48 22.68 6.29 23.98
N ILE A 49 22.17 5.40 23.14
CA ILE A 49 21.24 4.32 23.52
C ILE A 49 21.86 2.95 23.27
N ASN A 50 22.63 2.79 22.20
CA ASN A 50 23.29 1.53 21.86
C ASN A 50 24.17 1.03 23.03
N PHE A 51 24.06 -0.25 23.34
CA PHE A 51 24.80 -0.95 24.40
C PHE A 51 24.52 -0.44 25.82
N GLN A 52 23.47 0.36 26.02
CA GLN A 52 23.09 0.81 27.36
C GLN A 52 22.18 -0.20 28.07
N PRO A 53 22.28 -0.32 29.41
CA PRO A 53 21.31 -1.04 30.22
C PRO A 53 19.93 -0.39 30.12
N CYS A 54 18.88 -1.20 30.10
CA CYS A 54 17.51 -0.73 30.03
C CYS A 54 16.57 -1.55 30.91
N LEU A 55 15.43 -0.94 31.20
CA LEU A 55 14.26 -1.58 31.78
C LEU A 55 13.13 -1.52 30.76
N PHE A 56 12.40 -2.61 30.58
CA PHE A 56 11.33 -2.69 29.59
C PHE A 56 10.14 -3.50 30.09
N ASP A 57 8.95 -3.19 29.56
CA ASP A 57 7.73 -3.97 29.72
C ASP A 57 7.23 -4.44 28.35
N ASP A 58 5.93 -4.70 28.18
CA ASP A 58 5.37 -5.13 26.89
C ASP A 58 5.27 -4.00 25.87
N ASP A 59 5.29 -2.74 26.32
CA ASP A 59 5.01 -1.58 25.48
C ASP A 59 6.27 -0.77 25.18
N PHE A 60 7.09 -0.48 26.20
CA PHE A 60 8.21 0.46 26.06
C PHE A 60 9.49 -0.02 26.74
N ALA A 61 10.59 0.59 26.31
CA ALA A 61 11.90 0.49 26.96
C ALA A 61 12.38 1.86 27.44
N VAL A 62 13.09 1.84 28.57
CA VAL A 62 13.66 3.01 29.22
C VAL A 62 15.14 2.77 29.43
N ILE A 63 15.97 3.67 28.91
CA ILE A 63 17.41 3.61 29.12
C ILE A 63 17.72 4.01 30.55
N THR A 64 18.51 3.18 31.21
CA THR A 64 18.94 3.40 32.57
C THR A 64 20.45 3.64 32.58
N ASP A 65 20.91 4.51 33.46
CA ASP A 65 22.33 4.68 33.77
C ASP A 65 22.89 3.55 34.66
N GLY A 66 22.14 2.44 34.76
CA GLY A 66 22.42 1.32 35.66
C GLY A 66 22.08 1.58 37.13
N LYS A 67 21.42 2.70 37.49
CA LYS A 67 21.19 3.06 38.91
C LYS A 67 19.76 3.45 39.29
N SER A 68 18.94 4.00 38.38
CA SER A 68 17.54 4.32 38.71
C SER A 68 16.61 4.40 37.49
N VAL A 69 15.38 3.92 37.64
CA VAL A 69 14.26 4.24 36.73
C VAL A 69 13.98 5.74 36.86
N PRO A 70 13.91 6.51 35.77
CA PRO A 70 13.50 7.90 35.83
C PRO A 70 12.13 8.03 36.50
N GLU A 71 12.00 8.97 37.45
CA GLU A 71 10.81 9.13 38.31
C GLU A 71 9.51 9.39 37.52
N PHE A 72 9.63 9.86 36.28
CA PHE A 72 8.51 10.08 35.37
C PHE A 72 7.93 8.79 34.77
N VAL A 73 8.57 7.63 34.92
CA VAL A 73 8.10 6.35 34.39
C VAL A 73 7.58 5.45 35.52
N ARG A 74 6.33 5.01 35.38
CA ARG A 74 5.76 3.97 36.25
C ARG A 74 5.67 2.65 35.46
N MET A 75 6.67 1.79 35.63
CA MET A 75 6.65 0.41 35.15
C MET A 75 6.33 -0.53 36.30
N PRO A 76 5.17 -1.23 36.32
CA PRO A 76 4.76 -2.05 37.45
C PRO A 76 5.67 -3.27 37.67
N PHE A 77 6.20 -3.85 36.58
CA PHE A 77 7.04 -5.07 36.59
C PHE A 77 8.02 -5.09 35.39
N PRO A 78 8.98 -4.16 35.30
CA PRO A 78 9.91 -4.15 34.19
C PRO A 78 10.88 -5.33 34.27
N ALA A 79 11.20 -5.91 33.12
CA ALA A 79 12.37 -6.77 32.96
C ALA A 79 13.61 -5.93 32.68
N ASP A 80 14.77 -6.43 33.10
CA ASP A 80 16.07 -5.86 32.79
C ASP A 80 16.67 -6.46 31.52
N GLY A 81 17.40 -5.64 30.79
CA GLY A 81 18.09 -6.06 29.58
C GLY A 81 19.14 -5.05 29.15
N THR A 82 19.85 -5.38 28.07
CA THR A 82 20.80 -4.48 27.43
C THR A 82 20.37 -4.21 26.01
N VAL A 83 20.33 -2.94 25.61
CA VAL A 83 20.06 -2.57 24.22
C VAL A 83 21.22 -3.03 23.35
N SER A 84 20.94 -3.90 22.39
CA SER A 84 21.95 -4.36 21.44
C SER A 84 22.15 -3.34 20.31
N GLN A 85 21.05 -2.75 19.83
CA GLN A 85 21.07 -1.70 18.81
C GLN A 85 19.72 -0.97 18.72
N VAL A 86 19.74 0.27 18.24
CA VAL A 86 18.56 0.99 17.76
C VAL A 86 18.30 0.61 16.29
N LEU A 87 17.03 0.40 15.96
CA LEU A 87 16.57 0.04 14.62
C LEU A 87 15.35 0.88 14.22
N TYR A 88 15.13 1.00 12.92
CA TYR A 88 13.98 1.66 12.32
C TYR A 88 13.16 0.62 11.58
N GLN A 89 12.04 0.23 12.19
CA GLN A 89 11.17 -0.83 11.72
C GLN A 89 10.16 -0.31 10.71
N VAL A 90 10.32 -0.69 9.45
CA VAL A 90 9.35 -0.40 8.40
C VAL A 90 8.22 -1.41 8.47
N THR A 91 6.99 -0.91 8.52
CA THR A 91 5.76 -1.70 8.45
C THR A 91 4.88 -1.18 7.32
N GLY A 92 4.03 -2.06 6.78
CA GLY A 92 3.09 -1.70 5.72
C GLY A 92 1.82 -2.52 5.80
N LEU A 93 0.73 -1.95 5.28
CA LEU A 93 -0.54 -2.64 5.11
C LEU A 93 -0.46 -3.57 3.89
N HIS A 94 -0.54 -4.87 4.12
CA HIS A 94 -0.64 -5.87 3.08
C HIS A 94 -1.85 -6.76 3.37
N HIS A 95 -2.73 -6.89 2.39
CA HIS A 95 -3.95 -7.70 2.53
C HIS A 95 -4.87 -7.26 3.70
N GLY A 96 -4.89 -5.95 3.99
CA GLY A 96 -5.67 -5.38 5.10
C GLY A 96 -5.07 -5.65 6.48
N ARG A 97 -3.84 -6.17 6.57
CA ARG A 97 -3.12 -6.41 7.82
C ARG A 97 -1.79 -5.66 7.80
N ARG A 98 -1.46 -5.00 8.90
CA ARG A 98 -0.14 -4.37 9.05
C ARG A 98 0.89 -5.48 9.25
N GLN A 99 1.94 -5.46 8.44
CA GLN A 99 3.00 -6.45 8.40
C GLN A 99 4.35 -5.76 8.49
N HIS A 100 5.29 -6.42 9.15
CA HIS A 100 6.68 -6.01 9.16
C HIS A 100 7.29 -6.19 7.76
N VAL A 101 8.05 -5.19 7.31
CA VAL A 101 8.71 -5.16 6.00
C VAL A 101 10.22 -5.30 6.16
N SER A 102 10.83 -4.50 7.03
CA SER A 102 12.29 -4.54 7.25
C SER A 102 12.71 -3.83 8.53
N ASP A 103 13.82 -4.27 9.13
CA ASP A 103 14.58 -3.59 10.18
C ASP A 103 15.76 -2.83 9.54
N LEU A 104 15.80 -1.49 9.62
CA LEU A 104 16.89 -0.68 9.06
C LEU A 104 17.73 0.04 10.15
N PRO A 105 19.01 0.35 9.88
CA PRO A 105 19.93 0.82 10.91
C PRO A 105 19.78 2.31 11.28
N ASN A 106 19.11 3.12 10.45
CA ASN A 106 18.91 4.55 10.70
C ASN A 106 17.65 5.07 10.01
N GLU A 107 17.23 6.28 10.41
CA GLU A 107 16.03 6.95 9.90
C GLU A 107 16.10 7.21 8.39
N GLU A 108 17.25 7.69 7.89
CA GLU A 108 17.46 8.00 6.47
C GLU A 108 17.25 6.76 5.59
N ALA A 109 17.79 5.62 6.00
CA ALA A 109 17.61 4.35 5.29
C ALA A 109 16.13 3.92 5.29
N ALA A 110 15.42 4.06 6.41
CA ALA A 110 13.99 3.75 6.52
C ALA A 110 13.15 4.63 5.61
N GLN A 111 13.41 5.94 5.62
CA GLN A 111 12.74 6.88 4.74
C GLN A 111 13.02 6.56 3.26
N HIS A 112 14.28 6.31 2.89
CA HIS A 112 14.65 5.94 1.53
C HIS A 112 13.97 4.65 1.06
N LEU A 113 13.89 3.63 1.92
CA LEU A 113 13.17 2.38 1.60
C LEU A 113 11.67 2.65 1.37
N ILE A 114 11.03 3.46 2.22
CA ILE A 114 9.63 3.85 2.04
C ILE A 114 9.45 4.60 0.72
N GLU A 115 10.33 5.55 0.39
CA GLU A 115 10.25 6.30 -0.87
C GLU A 115 10.36 5.37 -2.09
N GLN A 116 11.30 4.40 -2.05
CA GLN A 116 11.46 3.40 -3.10
C GLN A 116 10.25 2.49 -3.26
N LEU A 117 9.67 2.01 -2.14
CA LEU A 117 8.50 1.12 -2.15
C LEU A 117 7.18 1.86 -2.43
N SER A 118 7.13 3.15 -2.15
CA SER A 118 6.00 4.03 -2.44
C SER A 118 6.03 4.54 -3.88
N PHE A 119 7.17 4.42 -4.56
CA PHE A 119 7.39 4.89 -5.93
C PHE A 119 7.14 6.40 -6.10
N THR A 120 7.31 7.19 -5.04
CA THR A 120 6.97 8.62 -4.98
C THR A 120 7.80 9.49 -5.93
N ASN A 121 8.98 9.00 -6.28
CA ASN A 121 10.03 9.70 -7.02
C ASN A 121 10.14 9.26 -8.50
N GLY A 122 9.15 8.55 -9.05
CA GLY A 122 9.19 8.11 -10.46
C GLY A 122 7.84 8.01 -11.16
N HIS A 123 7.87 8.04 -12.50
CA HIS A 123 6.74 7.73 -13.39
C HIS A 123 6.44 6.22 -13.43
N TYR A 124 6.29 5.59 -12.28
CA TYR A 124 5.98 4.16 -12.21
C TYR A 124 4.53 3.94 -12.66
N SER A 125 4.34 3.51 -13.90
CA SER A 125 3.01 3.23 -14.46
C SER A 125 2.61 1.80 -14.16
N ARG A 126 1.79 1.61 -13.11
CA ARG A 126 1.21 0.29 -12.81
C ARG A 126 0.35 -0.16 -13.98
N SER A 127 0.61 -1.35 -14.47
CA SER A 127 -0.11 -1.95 -15.59
C SER A 127 -0.67 -3.28 -15.17
N TRP A 128 -1.90 -3.56 -15.58
CA TRP A 128 -2.59 -4.81 -15.34
C TRP A 128 -3.06 -5.40 -16.65
N GLU A 129 -2.88 -6.71 -16.78
CA GLU A 129 -3.46 -7.53 -17.85
C GLU A 129 -4.36 -8.56 -17.18
N ILE A 130 -5.63 -8.59 -17.59
CA ILE A 130 -6.66 -9.46 -17.04
C ILE A 130 -7.45 -10.11 -18.17
N SER A 131 -8.09 -11.25 -17.87
CA SER A 131 -8.96 -11.92 -18.84
C SER A 131 -10.08 -10.99 -19.32
N SER A 132 -10.31 -10.92 -20.63
CA SER A 132 -11.48 -10.22 -21.20
C SER A 132 -12.81 -10.82 -20.74
N ALA A 133 -12.82 -12.08 -20.28
CA ALA A 133 -13.98 -12.74 -19.67
C ALA A 133 -14.48 -12.07 -18.37
N HIS A 134 -13.78 -11.07 -17.84
CA HIS A 134 -14.29 -10.21 -16.75
C HIS A 134 -15.29 -9.14 -17.23
N LEU A 135 -15.54 -9.04 -18.53
CA LEU A 135 -16.55 -8.18 -19.12
C LEU A 135 -17.62 -9.02 -19.84
N PRO A 136 -18.90 -8.62 -19.78
CA PRO A 136 -19.90 -9.06 -20.74
C PRO A 136 -19.48 -8.74 -22.18
N ALA A 137 -19.97 -9.53 -23.14
CA ALA A 137 -19.60 -9.39 -24.55
C ALA A 137 -19.93 -8.01 -25.13
N ASP A 138 -21.08 -7.44 -24.79
CA ASP A 138 -21.51 -6.10 -25.22
C ASP A 138 -20.65 -4.98 -24.60
N GLU A 139 -20.21 -5.15 -23.35
CA GLU A 139 -19.28 -4.20 -22.71
C GLU A 139 -17.86 -4.29 -23.28
N PHE A 140 -17.44 -5.49 -23.72
CA PHE A 140 -16.17 -5.64 -24.45
C PHE A 140 -16.25 -5.06 -25.87
N GLU A 141 -17.37 -5.23 -26.56
CA GLU A 141 -17.65 -4.59 -27.85
C GLU A 141 -17.62 -3.05 -27.72
N PHE A 142 -18.18 -2.50 -26.64
CA PHE A 142 -18.07 -1.06 -26.34
C PHE A 142 -16.61 -0.59 -26.31
N LEU A 143 -15.71 -1.34 -25.65
CA LEU A 143 -14.28 -1.00 -25.62
C LEU A 143 -13.64 -1.04 -27.01
N GLN A 144 -13.96 -2.05 -27.82
CA GLN A 144 -13.49 -2.17 -29.20
C GLN A 144 -13.96 -0.97 -30.03
N MET A 145 -15.20 -0.54 -29.85
CA MET A 145 -15.75 0.64 -30.52
C MET A 145 -15.07 1.94 -30.08
N CYS A 146 -14.83 2.13 -28.78
CA CYS A 146 -14.05 3.27 -28.30
C CYS A 146 -12.65 3.31 -28.92
N ALA A 147 -11.97 2.16 -29.00
CA ALA A 147 -10.64 2.06 -29.59
C ALA A 147 -10.64 2.34 -31.10
N TRP A 148 -11.64 1.83 -31.81
CA TRP A 148 -11.80 2.02 -33.25
C TRP A 148 -12.14 3.46 -33.63
N CYS A 149 -13.13 4.05 -32.94
CA CYS A 149 -13.60 5.42 -33.20
C CYS A 149 -12.64 6.49 -32.67
N ARG A 150 -11.58 6.10 -31.94
CA ARG A 150 -10.64 7.01 -31.26
C ARG A 150 -11.35 8.08 -30.44
N SER A 151 -12.50 7.71 -29.87
CA SER A 151 -13.32 8.63 -29.10
C SER A 151 -12.70 8.76 -27.70
N PRO A 152 -12.18 9.94 -27.33
CA PRO A 152 -11.63 10.12 -25.99
C PRO A 152 -12.77 10.04 -24.98
N SER A 153 -12.61 9.17 -23.98
CA SER A 153 -13.43 9.24 -22.77
C SER A 153 -12.75 10.20 -21.78
N SER A 154 -13.52 10.78 -20.87
CA SER A 154 -13.03 11.86 -20.01
C SER A 154 -11.87 11.45 -19.10
N PHE A 155 -11.82 10.17 -18.70
CA PHE A 155 -10.82 9.63 -17.78
C PHE A 155 -10.04 8.42 -18.31
N PHE A 156 -10.23 8.05 -19.59
CA PHE A 156 -9.41 7.02 -20.23
C PHE A 156 -9.44 7.11 -21.77
N GLU A 157 -8.45 6.53 -22.40
CA GLU A 157 -8.43 6.24 -23.85
C GLU A 157 -8.24 4.75 -24.09
N CYS A 158 -8.80 4.24 -25.19
CA CYS A 158 -8.65 2.84 -25.58
C CYS A 158 -7.57 2.65 -26.66
N PHE A 159 -6.88 1.52 -26.61
CA PHE A 159 -5.96 1.05 -27.65
C PHE A 159 -6.14 -0.45 -27.89
N VAL A 160 -5.77 -0.93 -29.09
CA VAL A 160 -5.92 -2.35 -29.48
C VAL A 160 -4.56 -3.00 -29.59
N LEU A 161 -4.43 -4.22 -29.07
CA LEU A 161 -3.33 -5.14 -29.36
C LEU A 161 -3.82 -6.16 -30.38
N THR A 162 -3.42 -5.97 -31.64
CA THR A 162 -4.03 -6.66 -32.79
C THR A 162 -3.73 -8.15 -32.86
N SER A 163 -2.64 -8.62 -32.26
CA SER A 163 -2.22 -10.02 -32.34
C SER A 163 -3.11 -10.98 -31.53
N ASN A 164 -3.69 -10.51 -30.44
CA ASN A 164 -4.49 -11.32 -29.51
C ASN A 164 -5.90 -10.76 -29.28
N ASN A 165 -6.35 -9.81 -30.12
CA ASN A 165 -7.64 -9.13 -29.96
C ASN A 165 -7.86 -8.49 -28.58
N ALA A 166 -6.78 -8.18 -27.85
CA ALA A 166 -6.89 -7.53 -26.55
C ALA A 166 -7.17 -6.03 -26.73
N VAL A 167 -7.93 -5.46 -25.79
CA VAL A 167 -8.20 -4.02 -25.73
C VAL A 167 -7.66 -3.47 -24.42
N GLY A 168 -6.85 -2.43 -24.51
CA GLY A 168 -6.30 -1.73 -23.36
C GLY A 168 -6.95 -0.38 -23.14
N CYS A 169 -7.02 0.03 -21.87
CA CYS A 169 -7.43 1.34 -21.42
C CYS A 169 -6.24 2.03 -20.75
N LYS A 170 -5.87 3.22 -21.22
CA LYS A 170 -4.97 4.12 -20.49
C LYS A 170 -5.78 5.08 -19.65
N LEU A 171 -5.70 4.93 -18.34
CA LEU A 171 -6.45 5.74 -17.37
C LEU A 171 -5.76 7.08 -17.14
N TYR A 172 -6.53 8.12 -16.83
CA TYR A 172 -6.04 9.48 -16.55
C TYR A 172 -6.23 9.88 -15.10
N SER A 173 -5.33 10.73 -14.60
CA SER A 173 -5.43 11.36 -13.28
C SER A 173 -5.64 10.39 -12.11
N THR A 174 -5.00 9.22 -12.19
CA THR A 174 -4.94 8.24 -11.09
C THR A 174 -3.94 8.70 -10.02
N PRO A 175 -4.09 8.26 -8.75
CA PRO A 175 -5.19 7.45 -8.23
C PRO A 175 -6.50 8.22 -8.09
N TRP A 176 -7.62 7.51 -8.21
CA TRP A 176 -8.96 8.05 -7.94
C TRP A 176 -9.37 7.72 -6.51
N LEU A 177 -9.43 8.73 -5.64
CA LEU A 177 -9.55 8.54 -4.20
C LEU A 177 -10.96 8.85 -3.70
N ARG A 178 -11.42 8.11 -2.69
CA ARG A 178 -12.69 8.38 -1.97
C ARG A 178 -12.58 9.60 -1.08
N ASN A 179 -11.46 9.73 -0.36
CA ASN A 179 -11.20 10.83 0.55
C ASN A 179 -9.98 11.59 0.05
N ILE A 180 -10.17 12.87 -0.30
CA ILE A 180 -9.07 13.76 -0.67
C ILE A 180 -8.87 14.74 0.48
N ALA A 181 -7.69 14.71 1.11
CA ALA A 181 -7.25 15.83 1.95
C ALA A 181 -7.06 17.06 1.05
N ALA A 182 -7.44 18.25 1.52
CA ALA A 182 -7.70 19.45 0.71
C ALA A 182 -6.52 20.00 -0.13
N SER A 183 -5.35 19.36 -0.17
CA SER A 183 -4.12 19.89 -0.77
C SER A 183 -3.54 19.10 -1.96
N GLY A 184 -4.25 18.10 -2.50
CA GLY A 184 -3.76 17.26 -3.61
C GLY A 184 -4.45 17.46 -4.96
N SER A 185 -3.72 17.22 -6.07
CA SER A 185 -4.21 17.25 -7.46
C SER A 185 -4.99 15.98 -7.88
N TYR A 186 -5.50 15.20 -6.92
CA TYR A 186 -6.15 13.91 -7.18
C TYR A 186 -7.63 14.10 -7.58
N CYS A 187 -8.19 13.12 -8.30
CA CYS A 187 -9.61 13.12 -8.66
C CYS A 187 -10.44 12.33 -7.66
N ARG A 188 -11.61 12.87 -7.27
CA ARG A 188 -12.55 12.15 -6.40
C ARG A 188 -13.22 11.04 -7.17
N ILE A 189 -13.33 9.86 -6.56
CA ILE A 189 -13.94 8.70 -7.23
C ILE A 189 -15.41 8.98 -7.62
N GLU A 190 -16.13 9.80 -6.85
CA GLU A 190 -17.51 10.19 -7.14
C GLU A 190 -17.61 11.06 -8.41
N GLU A 191 -16.68 12.00 -8.58
CA GLU A 191 -16.60 12.89 -9.76
C GLU A 191 -16.24 12.08 -11.02
N VAL A 192 -15.24 11.20 -10.90
CA VAL A 192 -14.85 10.28 -11.97
C VAL A 192 -16.03 9.37 -12.35
N THR A 193 -16.73 8.81 -11.36
CA THR A 193 -17.91 7.96 -11.57
C THR A 193 -19.01 8.71 -12.33
N ALA A 194 -19.34 9.93 -11.91
CA ALA A 194 -20.36 10.73 -12.56
C ALA A 194 -20.00 11.02 -14.02
N ARG A 195 -18.73 11.30 -14.30
CA ARG A 195 -18.26 11.62 -15.64
C ARG A 195 -18.22 10.40 -16.56
N LEU A 196 -17.71 9.26 -16.09
CA LEU A 196 -17.72 8.02 -16.88
C LEU A 196 -19.15 7.54 -17.19
N ARG A 197 -20.11 7.76 -16.29
CA ARG A 197 -21.52 7.52 -16.58
C ARG A 197 -22.07 8.45 -17.65
N ALA A 198 -21.68 9.73 -17.64
CA ALA A 198 -22.05 10.68 -18.69
C ALA A 198 -21.44 10.32 -20.06
N ASP A 199 -20.28 9.66 -20.06
CA ASP A 199 -19.65 9.08 -21.24
C ASP A 199 -20.26 7.72 -21.66
N HIS A 200 -21.37 7.31 -21.03
CA HIS A 200 -22.09 6.06 -21.29
C HIS A 200 -21.25 4.79 -21.09
N VAL A 201 -20.23 4.85 -20.23
CA VAL A 201 -19.42 3.67 -19.90
C VAL A 201 -20.31 2.59 -19.25
N PRO A 202 -20.35 1.37 -19.80
CA PRO A 202 -21.15 0.28 -19.26
C PRO A 202 -20.78 -0.11 -17.81
N PRO A 203 -21.72 -0.69 -17.04
CA PRO A 203 -21.59 -0.80 -15.59
C PRO A 203 -20.50 -1.75 -15.09
N VAL A 204 -20.25 -2.90 -15.75
CA VAL A 204 -19.20 -3.82 -15.32
C VAL A 204 -17.82 -3.21 -15.58
N LEU A 205 -17.62 -2.65 -16.77
CA LEU A 205 -16.44 -1.92 -17.17
C LEU A 205 -16.18 -0.73 -16.26
N LEU A 206 -17.20 0.09 -15.99
CA LEU A 206 -17.11 1.21 -15.06
C LEU A 206 -16.54 0.76 -13.71
N ARG A 207 -17.05 -0.36 -13.16
CA ARG A 207 -16.58 -0.90 -11.89
C ARG A 207 -15.11 -1.33 -11.97
N LEU A 208 -14.68 -2.00 -13.04
CA LEU A 208 -13.30 -2.41 -13.24
C LEU A 208 -12.36 -1.21 -13.38
N LEU A 209 -12.74 -0.20 -14.17
CA LEU A 209 -11.99 1.05 -14.32
C LEU A 209 -11.84 1.77 -12.97
N LEU A 210 -12.93 1.89 -12.20
CA LEU A 210 -12.89 2.54 -10.88
C LEU A 210 -11.97 1.79 -9.90
N MET A 211 -12.01 0.46 -9.87
CA MET A 211 -11.09 -0.33 -9.04
C MET A 211 -9.64 -0.17 -9.50
N ALA A 212 -9.38 -0.19 -10.80
CA ALA A 212 -8.04 0.00 -11.36
C ALA A 212 -7.50 1.41 -11.05
N GLY A 213 -8.32 2.45 -11.24
CA GLY A 213 -7.97 3.83 -10.94
C GLY A 213 -7.75 4.10 -9.44
N GLU A 214 -8.53 3.48 -8.55
CA GLU A 214 -8.29 3.51 -7.10
C GLU A 214 -6.94 2.87 -6.73
N ALA A 215 -6.51 1.84 -7.46
CA ALA A 215 -5.24 1.15 -7.25
C ALA A 215 -4.03 1.83 -7.92
N ASP A 216 -4.22 3.03 -8.45
CA ASP A 216 -3.24 3.78 -9.25
C ASP A 216 -2.74 3.03 -10.50
N THR A 217 -3.64 2.26 -11.13
CA THR A 217 -3.34 1.57 -12.40
C THR A 217 -3.41 2.56 -13.54
N ARG A 218 -2.34 2.64 -14.35
CA ARG A 218 -2.27 3.52 -15.51
C ARG A 218 -2.74 2.84 -16.79
N LEU A 219 -2.46 1.54 -16.93
CA LEU A 219 -2.84 0.73 -18.08
C LEU A 219 -3.61 -0.50 -17.59
N LEU A 220 -4.83 -0.69 -18.08
CA LEU A 220 -5.63 -1.89 -17.83
C LEU A 220 -5.92 -2.56 -19.17
N ILE A 221 -5.45 -3.79 -19.35
CA ILE A 221 -5.57 -4.57 -20.58
C ILE A 221 -6.53 -5.72 -20.36
N PHE A 222 -7.51 -5.85 -21.25
CA PHE A 222 -8.47 -6.94 -21.32
C PHE A 222 -8.04 -7.87 -22.45
N ASP A 223 -7.42 -8.99 -22.09
CA ASP A 223 -6.84 -9.96 -23.01
C ASP A 223 -7.62 -11.30 -22.93
N PRO A 224 -8.14 -11.84 -24.05
CA PRO A 224 -8.81 -13.14 -24.05
C PRO A 224 -7.92 -14.31 -23.62
N ASP A 225 -6.60 -14.20 -23.82
CA ASP A 225 -5.63 -15.25 -23.46
C ASP A 225 -5.10 -15.11 -22.03
N ALA A 226 -5.39 -13.99 -21.36
CA ALA A 226 -4.96 -13.76 -19.99
C ALA A 226 -5.75 -14.61 -18.98
N ARG A 227 -5.07 -14.97 -17.89
CA ARG A 227 -5.69 -15.75 -16.82
C ARG A 227 -6.75 -14.91 -16.09
N PRO A 228 -7.91 -15.50 -15.76
CA PRO A 228 -8.87 -14.89 -14.85
C PRO A 228 -8.26 -14.48 -13.51
N LEU A 229 -8.62 -13.30 -13.02
CA LEU A 229 -8.41 -12.88 -11.64
C LEU A 229 -9.49 -13.53 -10.75
N PRO A 230 -9.11 -14.39 -9.79
CA PRO A 230 -10.07 -15.13 -8.96
C PRO A 230 -11.05 -14.27 -8.17
N GLU A 231 -10.67 -13.03 -7.86
CA GLU A 231 -11.48 -12.10 -7.07
C GLU A 231 -12.55 -11.35 -7.89
N LEU A 232 -12.53 -11.48 -9.22
CA LEU A 232 -13.46 -10.82 -10.14
C LEU A 232 -14.46 -11.82 -10.74
N PRO A 233 -15.72 -11.40 -10.98
CA PRO A 233 -16.70 -12.23 -11.65
C PRO A 233 -16.28 -12.52 -13.09
N LEU A 234 -16.72 -13.67 -13.61
CA LEU A 234 -16.58 -14.06 -15.01
C LEU A 234 -17.94 -14.02 -15.70
N PHE A 235 -17.92 -13.55 -16.94
CA PHE A 235 -19.05 -13.50 -17.86
C PHE A 235 -18.67 -14.38 -19.04
N THR A 236 -18.94 -15.67 -18.93
CA THR A 236 -18.85 -16.58 -20.06
C THR A 236 -20.16 -16.52 -20.83
N GLU A 237 -20.09 -16.49 -22.16
CA GLU A 237 -21.23 -16.87 -22.98
C GLU A 237 -21.53 -18.35 -22.71
N ASP A 238 -22.80 -18.70 -22.46
CA ASP A 238 -23.27 -20.09 -22.51
C ASP A 238 -23.27 -20.61 -23.97
#